data_AF-A0A537A1M3-F1
#
_entry.id   AF-A0A537A1M3-F1
#
_cell.length_a   1.000
_cell.length_b   1.000
_cell.length_c   1.000
_cell.angle_alpha   90.00
_cell.angle_beta   90.00
_cell.angle_gamma   90.00
#
_symmetry.space_group_name_H-M   'P 1'
#
loop_
_entity.id
_entity.type
_entity.pdbx_description
1 polymer ?
#
loop_
_entity_poly.entity_id
_entity_poly.type
_entity_poly.pdbx_seq_one_letter_code
_entity_poly.pdbx_strand_id
1 'polypeptide(L)'
;NEFFYQKRAPESRPEWIEVVTIRFPSGRSADEVVPRDAAALAWLANLACLELHPHPVRAEDLDHPDELRVDLDPVPGIKWPQVRKVGLLVHEVLKEFKLAGYPKTSGKRGVHIYVRVKPLWTYDEVRRCALALAREVERRAPKLATTKWWKEERHGVFMDYNQNARDRTIAGAYSVRPTAEATV
;
A
#
# COMPACT_ATOMS: atom_id res chain seq x y z
N ASN A 1 6.69 23.86 -7.66
CA ASN A 1 5.90 23.50 -6.47
C ASN A 1 6.63 22.46 -5.67
N GLU A 2 6.96 22.80 -4.43
CA GLU A 2 7.61 21.88 -3.49
C GLU A 2 6.51 21.02 -2.85
N PHE A 3 6.63 19.70 -2.99
CA PHE A 3 5.76 18.76 -2.27
C PHE A 3 6.44 18.37 -0.97
N PHE A 4 5.66 18.22 0.10
CA PHE A 4 6.16 17.66 1.35
C PHE A 4 5.34 16.43 1.74
N TYR A 5 5.96 15.56 2.54
CA TYR A 5 5.31 14.40 3.12
C TYR A 5 5.28 14.58 4.64
N GLN A 6 4.09 14.45 5.24
CA GLN A 6 3.91 14.67 6.67
C GLN A 6 3.35 13.42 7.34
N LYS A 7 4.09 12.91 8.33
CA LYS A 7 3.65 11.81 9.21
C LYS A 7 3.07 12.36 10.52
N ARG A 8 3.87 13.18 11.19
CA ARG A 8 3.50 13.79 12.47
C ARG A 8 2.29 14.71 12.29
N ALA A 9 1.26 14.49 13.08
CA ALA A 9 0.11 15.38 13.16
C ALA A 9 0.56 16.81 13.53
N PRO A 10 -0.03 17.87 12.96
CA PRO A 10 0.25 19.24 13.38
C PRO A 10 -0.01 19.42 14.89
N GLU A 11 0.87 20.18 15.56
CA GLU A 11 0.65 20.53 16.97
C GLU A 11 -0.66 21.31 17.15
N SER A 12 -0.86 22.32 16.29
CA SER A 12 -2.13 23.05 16.17
C SER A 12 -3.10 22.26 15.30
N ARG A 13 -3.97 21.49 15.95
CA ARG A 13 -5.09 20.76 15.32
C ARG A 13 -6.34 20.85 16.21
N PRO A 14 -7.54 20.71 15.65
CA PRO A 14 -8.76 20.62 16.44
C PRO A 14 -8.71 19.45 17.44
N GLU A 15 -9.25 19.63 18.64
CA GLU A 15 -9.22 18.62 19.71
C GLU A 15 -9.91 17.30 19.33
N TRP A 16 -10.88 17.36 18.42
CA TRP A 16 -11.62 16.20 17.92
C TRP A 16 -10.83 15.36 16.89
N ILE A 17 -9.65 15.82 16.45
CA ILE A 17 -8.76 15.02 15.60
C ILE A 17 -7.97 14.02 16.46
N GLU A 18 -8.39 12.76 16.37
CA GLU A 18 -7.71 11.63 16.99
C GLU A 18 -6.31 11.44 16.40
N VAL A 19 -5.35 11.09 17.26
CA VAL A 19 -4.00 10.71 16.88
C VAL A 19 -3.58 9.45 17.63
N VAL A 20 -2.67 8.67 17.02
CA VAL A 20 -2.05 7.50 17.65
C VAL A 20 -0.54 7.55 17.48
N THR A 21 0.21 7.15 18.51
CA THR A 21 1.68 7.15 18.47
C THR A 21 2.22 5.91 17.74
N ILE A 22 2.77 6.12 16.53
CA ILE A 22 3.48 5.10 15.76
C ILE A 22 4.96 5.10 16.13
N ARG A 23 5.55 3.91 16.31
CA ARG A 23 7.01 3.72 16.47
C ARG A 23 7.62 3.24 15.15
N PHE A 24 8.63 3.91 14.64
CA PHE A 24 9.30 3.57 13.39
C PHE A 24 10.47 2.59 13.63
N PRO A 25 10.92 1.85 12.59
CA PRO A 25 12.09 0.98 12.70
C PRO A 25 13.38 1.68 13.17
N SER A 26 13.47 3.00 12.97
CA SER A 26 14.59 3.83 13.46
C SER A 26 14.60 4.04 14.99
N GLY A 27 13.57 3.58 15.71
CA GLY A 27 13.39 3.85 17.15
C GLY A 27 12.68 5.18 17.44
N ARG A 28 12.50 6.05 16.44
CA ARG A 28 11.72 7.29 16.56
C ARG A 28 10.22 7.00 16.64
N SER A 29 9.44 7.93 17.18
CA SER A 29 7.97 7.89 17.13
C SER A 29 7.38 9.19 16.61
N ALA A 30 6.13 9.11 16.13
CA ALA A 30 5.30 10.27 15.81
C ALA A 30 3.84 9.96 16.12
N ASP A 31 3.11 10.99 16.56
CA ASP A 31 1.66 10.93 16.61
C ASP A 31 1.14 11.16 15.20
N GLU A 32 0.41 10.19 14.65
CA GLU A 32 -0.18 10.26 13.31
C GLU A 32 -1.70 10.36 13.42
N VAL A 33 -2.31 11.05 12.45
CA VAL A 33 -3.76 11.30 12.42
C VAL A 33 -4.53 10.00 12.18
N VAL A 34 -5.62 9.79 12.93
CA VAL A 34 -6.56 8.68 12.74
C VAL A 34 -7.89 9.24 12.20
N PRO A 35 -8.11 9.26 10.88
CA PRO A 35 -9.36 9.75 10.32
C PRO A 35 -10.50 8.75 10.55
N ARG A 36 -11.44 9.08 11.45
CA ARG A 36 -12.60 8.23 11.81
C ARG A 36 -13.86 8.52 11.01
N ASP A 37 -13.99 9.73 10.49
CA ASP A 37 -15.20 10.22 9.86
C ASP A 37 -14.93 11.19 8.69
N ALA A 38 -16.01 11.63 8.04
CA ALA A 38 -15.93 12.55 6.93
C ALA A 38 -15.41 13.94 7.34
N ALA A 39 -15.61 14.38 8.58
CA ALA A 39 -15.12 15.67 9.06
C ALA A 39 -13.59 15.66 9.16
N ALA A 40 -12.99 14.56 9.65
CA ALA A 40 -11.54 14.39 9.66
C ALA A 40 -10.95 14.39 8.24
N LEU A 41 -11.61 13.75 7.28
CA LEU A 41 -11.20 13.78 5.87
C LEU A 41 -11.30 15.20 5.28
N ALA A 42 -12.38 15.93 5.57
CA ALA A 42 -12.54 17.32 5.13
C ALA A 42 -11.47 18.25 5.73
N TRP A 43 -11.09 18.04 6.99
CA TRP A 43 -10.00 18.77 7.62
C TRP A 43 -8.64 18.47 6.96
N LEU A 44 -8.34 17.20 6.66
CA LEU A 44 -7.14 16.83 5.91
C LEU A 44 -7.10 17.49 4.52
N ALA A 45 -8.23 17.50 3.81
CA ALA A 45 -8.34 18.18 2.53
C ALA A 45 -8.12 19.70 2.64
N ASN A 46 -8.61 20.34 3.70
CA ASN A 46 -8.38 21.76 3.98
C ASN A 46 -6.88 22.09 4.22
N LEU A 47 -6.08 21.11 4.67
CA LEU A 47 -4.62 21.23 4.78
C LEU A 47 -3.89 20.94 3.45
N ALA A 48 -4.61 20.89 2.33
CA ALA A 48 -4.09 20.51 1.02
C ALA A 48 -3.47 19.10 0.97
N CYS A 49 -3.94 18.18 1.84
CA CYS A 49 -3.53 16.78 1.80
C CYS A 49 -4.21 16.06 0.61
N LEU A 50 -3.50 16.00 -0.52
CA LEU A 50 -3.98 15.32 -1.73
C LEU A 50 -3.89 13.79 -1.63
N GLU A 51 -2.77 13.30 -1.09
CA GLU A 51 -2.52 11.85 -0.94
C GLU A 51 -2.61 11.41 0.52
N LEU A 52 -3.50 10.44 0.79
CA LEU A 52 -3.59 9.74 2.07
C LEU A 52 -2.84 8.41 1.98
N HIS A 53 -1.97 8.13 2.95
CA HIS A 53 -1.14 6.92 2.99
C HIS A 53 -1.39 6.13 4.27
N PRO A 54 -2.51 5.39 4.37
CA PRO A 54 -2.86 4.65 5.58
C PRO A 54 -1.91 3.47 5.83
N HIS A 55 -1.54 3.25 7.10
CA HIS A 55 -0.87 2.04 7.53
C HIS A 55 -1.78 0.80 7.33
N PRO A 56 -1.23 -0.42 7.22
CA PRO A 56 -2.02 -1.66 7.10
C PRO A 56 -2.53 -2.17 8.46
N VAL A 57 -2.69 -1.28 9.44
CA VAL A 57 -3.09 -1.56 10.83
C VAL A 57 -4.21 -0.61 11.25
N ARG A 58 -4.85 -0.93 12.37
CA ARG A 58 -5.82 -0.04 13.03
C ARG A 58 -5.22 0.59 14.27
N ALA A 59 -5.74 1.74 14.69
CA ALA A 59 -5.20 2.49 15.83
C ALA A 59 -5.18 1.68 17.13
N GLU A 60 -6.06 0.68 17.25
CA GLU A 60 -6.17 -0.19 18.43
C GLU A 60 -5.08 -1.27 18.51
N ASP A 61 -4.43 -1.61 17.39
CA ASP A 61 -3.33 -2.57 17.32
C ASP A 61 -2.37 -2.20 16.18
N LEU A 62 -1.27 -1.55 16.54
CA LEU A 62 -0.30 -1.00 15.59
C LEU A 62 0.75 -2.00 15.13
N ASP A 63 0.83 -3.18 15.77
CA ASP A 63 1.89 -4.16 15.55
C ASP A 63 1.44 -5.33 14.66
N HIS A 64 0.13 -5.57 14.55
CA HIS A 64 -0.43 -6.66 13.76
C HIS A 64 -1.28 -6.14 12.58
N PRO A 65 -0.74 -6.17 11.34
CA PRO A 65 -1.50 -5.76 10.18
C PRO A 65 -2.79 -6.56 9.99
N ASP A 66 -3.86 -5.85 9.66
CA ASP A 66 -5.12 -6.45 9.22
C ASP A 66 -5.23 -6.49 7.68
N GLU A 67 -4.18 -6.07 6.96
CA GLU A 67 -4.08 -6.11 5.50
C GLU A 67 -2.76 -6.71 5.03
N LEU A 68 -2.83 -7.71 4.14
CA LEU A 68 -1.74 -8.03 3.22
C LEU A 68 -1.95 -7.22 1.93
N ARG A 69 -0.89 -6.57 1.45
CA ARG A 69 -0.94 -5.70 0.26
C ARG A 69 -0.04 -6.25 -0.85
N VAL A 70 -0.60 -6.43 -2.04
CA VAL A 70 0.15 -6.76 -3.26
C VAL A 70 0.23 -5.51 -4.12
N ASP A 71 1.44 -5.01 -4.36
CA ASP A 71 1.70 -3.84 -5.21
C ASP A 71 2.31 -4.30 -6.55
N LEU A 72 1.59 -4.01 -7.64
CA LEU A 72 1.97 -4.35 -9.01
C LEU A 72 2.50 -3.09 -9.70
N ASP A 73 3.83 -2.96 -9.78
CA ASP A 73 4.51 -1.83 -10.39
C ASP A 73 5.12 -2.21 -11.76
N PRO A 74 4.53 -1.79 -12.89
CA PRO A 74 5.10 -2.06 -14.19
C PRO A 74 6.43 -1.32 -14.41
N VAL A 75 7.46 -2.05 -14.85
CA VAL A 75 8.68 -1.40 -15.35
C VAL A 75 8.39 -0.59 -16.62
N PRO A 76 9.26 0.37 -17.02
CA PRO A 76 9.08 1.11 -18.26
C PRO A 76 8.83 0.21 -19.48
N GLY A 77 7.88 0.58 -20.33
CA GLY A 77 7.50 -0.17 -21.53
C GLY A 77 6.41 -1.23 -21.35
N ILE A 78 6.06 -1.58 -20.10
CA ILE A 78 4.97 -2.53 -19.84
C ILE A 78 3.61 -1.87 -19.99
N LYS A 79 2.74 -2.49 -20.80
CA LYS A 79 1.41 -1.95 -21.12
C LYS A 79 0.36 -2.45 -20.14
N TRP A 80 -0.71 -1.68 -19.96
CA TRP A 80 -1.83 -1.99 -19.05
C TRP A 80 -2.39 -3.43 -19.17
N PRO A 81 -2.57 -4.02 -20.38
CA PRO A 81 -3.03 -5.41 -20.48
C PRO A 81 -2.10 -6.43 -19.79
N GLN A 82 -0.79 -6.15 -19.71
CA GLN A 82 0.16 -7.03 -19.01
C GLN A 82 0.00 -6.91 -17.49
N VAL A 83 -0.20 -5.69 -16.97
CA VAL A 83 -0.50 -5.46 -15.55
C VAL A 83 -1.79 -6.18 -15.14
N ARG A 84 -2.85 -6.08 -15.96
CA ARG A 84 -4.10 -6.81 -15.74
C ARG A 84 -3.91 -8.33 -15.72
N LYS A 85 -3.10 -8.88 -16.64
CA LYS A 85 -2.79 -10.32 -16.66
C LYS A 85 -2.11 -10.76 -15.35
N VAL A 86 -1.16 -9.99 -14.84
CA VAL A 86 -0.50 -10.30 -13.55
C VAL A 86 -1.50 -10.18 -12.39
N GLY A 87 -2.37 -9.17 -12.39
CA GLY A 87 -3.44 -9.05 -11.39
C GLY A 87 -4.42 -10.22 -11.38
N LEU A 88 -4.78 -10.77 -12.55
CA LEU A 88 -5.60 -11.97 -12.65
C LEU A 88 -4.85 -13.22 -12.14
N LEU A 89 -3.54 -13.33 -12.37
CA LEU A 89 -2.74 -14.41 -11.79
C LEU A 89 -2.67 -14.32 -10.27
N VAL A 90 -2.56 -13.11 -9.71
CA VAL A 90 -2.68 -12.90 -8.25
C VAL A 90 -4.03 -13.40 -7.75
N HIS A 91 -5.12 -13.12 -8.46
CA HIS A 91 -6.45 -13.63 -8.09
C HIS A 91 -6.51 -15.16 -8.05
N GLU A 92 -5.98 -15.85 -9.07
CA GLU A 92 -5.95 -17.32 -9.10
C GLU A 92 -5.12 -17.90 -7.95
N VAL A 93 -3.93 -17.34 -7.68
CA VAL A 93 -3.10 -17.77 -6.55
C VAL A 93 -3.84 -17.58 -5.23
N LEU A 94 -4.46 -16.41 -5.00
CA LEU A 94 -5.24 -16.16 -3.78
C LEU A 94 -6.39 -17.15 -3.61
N LYS A 95 -7.09 -17.48 -4.70
CA LYS A 95 -8.23 -18.40 -4.70
C LYS A 95 -7.83 -19.81 -4.27
N GLU A 96 -6.65 -20.30 -4.65
CA GLU A 96 -6.13 -21.60 -4.21
C GLU A 96 -5.94 -21.67 -2.68
N PHE A 97 -5.58 -20.55 -2.06
CA PHE A 97 -5.47 -20.41 -0.60
C PHE A 97 -6.78 -19.97 0.07
N LYS A 98 -7.89 -19.90 -0.67
CA LYS A 98 -9.20 -19.44 -0.20
C LYS A 98 -9.16 -18.01 0.36
N LEU A 99 -8.29 -17.17 -0.19
CA LEU A 99 -8.17 -15.76 0.16
C LEU A 99 -8.90 -14.90 -0.87
N ALA A 100 -9.51 -13.81 -0.41
CA ALA A 100 -10.15 -12.82 -1.26
C ALA A 100 -9.24 -11.59 -1.42
N GLY A 101 -8.95 -11.23 -2.68
CA GLY A 101 -8.23 -10.00 -3.03
C GLY A 101 -9.17 -8.92 -3.56
N TYR A 102 -8.96 -7.68 -3.14
CA TYR A 102 -9.73 -6.50 -3.53
C TYR A 102 -8.82 -5.56 -4.33
N PRO A 103 -8.90 -5.57 -5.67
CA PRO A 103 -8.05 -4.75 -6.52
C PRO A 103 -8.50 -3.29 -6.56
N LYS A 104 -7.53 -2.38 -6.67
CA LYS A 104 -7.73 -0.96 -7.01
C LYS A 104 -6.63 -0.46 -7.93
N THR A 105 -6.94 0.50 -8.79
CA THR A 105 -5.91 1.27 -9.48
C THR A 105 -5.04 2.00 -8.46
N SER A 106 -3.77 2.24 -8.79
CA SER A 106 -2.94 3.13 -7.96
C SER A 106 -3.20 4.60 -8.28
N GLY A 107 -3.98 4.92 -9.31
CA GLY A 107 -4.09 6.26 -9.90
C GLY A 107 -2.84 6.67 -10.69
N LYS A 108 -1.82 5.81 -10.81
CA LYS A 108 -0.66 6.01 -11.69
C LYS A 108 -0.62 4.89 -12.74
N ARG A 109 0.44 4.07 -12.75
CA ARG A 109 0.64 3.01 -13.76
C ARG A 109 0.28 1.61 -13.25
N GLY A 110 0.18 1.45 -11.92
CA GLY A 110 0.11 0.16 -11.24
C GLY A 110 -1.27 -0.19 -10.68
N VAL A 111 -1.33 -1.33 -10.00
CA VAL A 111 -2.51 -1.86 -9.31
C VAL A 111 -2.11 -2.27 -7.91
N HIS A 112 -2.94 -1.96 -6.92
CA HIS A 112 -2.80 -2.53 -5.58
C HIS A 112 -3.92 -3.55 -5.37
N ILE A 113 -3.62 -4.68 -4.72
CA ILE A 113 -4.60 -5.68 -4.34
C ILE A 113 -4.51 -5.90 -2.85
N TYR A 114 -5.60 -5.62 -2.13
CA TYR A 114 -5.65 -5.78 -0.68
C TYR A 114 -6.29 -7.11 -0.31
N VAL A 115 -5.72 -7.78 0.68
CA VAL A 115 -6.26 -9.02 1.25
C VAL A 115 -6.48 -8.77 2.72
N ARG A 116 -7.74 -8.83 3.17
CA ARG A 116 -8.09 -8.70 4.58
C ARG A 116 -7.62 -9.94 5.33
N VAL A 117 -6.84 -9.74 6.39
CA VAL A 117 -6.35 -10.81 7.27
C VAL A 117 -6.76 -10.52 8.71
N LYS A 118 -6.77 -11.54 9.56
CA LYS A 118 -6.91 -11.33 11.01
C LYS A 118 -5.63 -10.65 11.52
N PRO A 119 -5.71 -9.66 12.42
CA PRO A 119 -4.54 -9.01 13.02
C PRO A 119 -3.90 -9.94 14.07
N LEU A 120 -3.27 -11.01 13.60
CA LEU A 120 -2.62 -12.03 14.44
C LEU A 120 -1.13 -12.17 14.13
N TRP A 121 -0.66 -11.54 13.05
CA TRP A 121 0.69 -11.68 12.53
C TRP A 121 1.38 -10.35 12.53
N THR A 122 2.69 -10.37 12.74
CA THR A 122 3.56 -9.21 12.67
C THR A 122 3.77 -8.74 11.22
N TYR A 123 4.26 -7.52 11.04
CA TYR A 123 4.68 -6.99 9.72
C TYR A 123 5.63 -7.95 8.97
N ASP A 124 6.60 -8.55 9.66
CA ASP A 124 7.58 -9.45 9.03
C ASP A 124 6.94 -10.76 8.55
N GLU A 125 5.96 -11.28 9.27
CA GLU A 125 5.19 -12.46 8.87
C GLU A 125 4.30 -12.16 7.66
N VAL A 126 3.56 -11.04 7.70
CA VAL A 126 2.73 -10.60 6.57
C VAL A 126 3.58 -10.34 5.32
N ARG A 127 4.75 -9.71 5.49
CA ARG A 127 5.71 -9.48 4.40
C ARG A 127 6.28 -10.78 3.83
N ARG A 128 6.58 -11.79 4.66
CA ARG A 128 7.01 -13.11 4.18
C ARG A 128 5.90 -13.80 3.38
N CYS A 129 4.65 -13.68 3.81
CA CYS A 129 3.49 -14.17 3.07
C CYS A 129 3.36 -13.47 1.71
N ALA A 130 3.48 -12.14 1.66
CA ALA A 130 3.44 -11.37 0.42
C ALA A 130 4.57 -11.78 -0.55
N LEU A 131 5.79 -12.02 -0.04
CA LEU A 131 6.91 -12.51 -0.85
C LEU A 131 6.64 -13.92 -1.41
N ALA A 132 6.08 -14.83 -0.60
CA ALA A 132 5.75 -16.18 -1.04
C ALA A 132 4.69 -16.15 -2.16
N LEU A 133 3.63 -15.34 -2.00
CA LEU A 133 2.63 -15.10 -3.02
C LEU A 133 3.25 -14.53 -4.30
N ALA A 134 4.11 -13.50 -4.17
CA ALA A 134 4.75 -12.86 -5.32
C ALA A 134 5.65 -13.82 -6.10
N ARG A 135 6.41 -14.66 -5.39
CA ARG A 135 7.26 -15.70 -6.01
C ARG A 135 6.43 -16.76 -6.73
N GLU A 136 5.28 -17.13 -6.20
CA GLU A 136 4.38 -18.08 -6.86
C GLU A 136 3.81 -17.50 -8.16
N VAL A 137 3.42 -16.22 -8.16
CA VAL A 137 2.98 -15.52 -9.39
C VAL A 137 4.13 -15.40 -10.39
N GLU A 138 5.34 -15.02 -9.95
CA GLU A 138 6.53 -15.00 -10.80
C GLU A 138 6.84 -16.38 -11.39
N ARG A 139 6.73 -17.46 -10.60
CA ARG A 139 6.94 -18.84 -11.07
C ARG A 139 5.97 -19.22 -12.18
N ARG A 140 4.70 -18.79 -12.10
CA ARG A 140 3.67 -19.06 -13.12
C ARG A 140 3.82 -18.21 -14.38
N ALA A 141 4.37 -17.01 -14.25
CA ALA A 141 4.54 -16.09 -15.38
C ALA A 141 5.91 -15.37 -15.34
N PRO A 142 7.02 -16.11 -15.48
CA PRO A 142 8.37 -15.58 -15.24
C PRO A 142 8.80 -14.54 -16.27
N LYS A 143 8.09 -14.41 -17.41
CA LYS A 143 8.32 -13.36 -18.41
C LYS A 143 7.48 -12.11 -18.19
N LEU A 144 6.44 -12.18 -17.34
CA LEU A 144 5.48 -11.09 -17.12
C LEU A 144 5.57 -10.48 -15.73
N ALA A 145 6.01 -11.23 -14.73
CA ALA A 145 6.18 -10.77 -13.35
C ALA A 145 7.61 -11.00 -12.87
N THR A 146 8.04 -10.19 -11.91
CA THR A 146 9.38 -10.32 -11.30
C THR A 146 9.33 -9.95 -9.81
N THR A 147 10.13 -10.66 -9.00
CA THR A 147 10.41 -10.28 -7.60
C THR A 147 11.85 -9.81 -7.39
N LYS A 148 12.59 -9.56 -8.50
CA LYS A 148 13.98 -9.13 -8.47
C LYS A 148 14.15 -7.79 -7.74
N TRP A 149 15.09 -7.78 -6.81
CA TRP A 149 15.34 -6.64 -5.94
C TRP A 149 15.96 -5.47 -6.72
N TRP A 150 17.04 -5.75 -7.45
CA TRP A 150 17.81 -4.78 -8.23
C TRP A 150 17.00 -4.28 -9.42
N LYS A 151 16.91 -2.96 -9.60
CA LYS A 151 16.05 -2.35 -10.62
C LYS A 151 16.46 -2.75 -12.03
N GLU A 152 17.76 -2.89 -12.25
CA GLU A 152 18.41 -3.33 -13.49
C GLU A 152 18.10 -4.79 -13.85
N GLU A 153 17.70 -5.62 -12.89
CA GLU A 153 17.28 -7.00 -13.10
C GLU A 153 15.76 -7.14 -13.30
N ARG A 154 14.99 -6.06 -13.11
CA ARG A 154 13.53 -6.11 -13.19
C ARG A 154 13.07 -6.12 -14.65
N HIS A 155 12.10 -6.99 -14.92
CA HIS A 155 11.35 -7.05 -16.18
C HIS A 155 9.86 -7.23 -15.88
N GLY A 156 9.00 -6.87 -16.83
CA GLY A 156 7.57 -7.08 -16.63
C GLY A 156 7.01 -6.25 -15.46
N VAL A 157 6.09 -6.84 -14.71
CA VAL A 157 5.46 -6.23 -13.55
C VAL A 157 6.25 -6.63 -12.30
N PHE A 158 6.87 -5.65 -11.66
CA PHE A 158 7.52 -5.86 -10.37
C PHE A 158 6.46 -6.01 -9.29
N MET A 159 6.56 -7.09 -8.51
CA MET A 159 5.70 -7.32 -7.36
C MET A 159 6.39 -6.84 -6.10
N ASP A 160 6.09 -5.60 -5.66
CA ASP A 160 6.77 -4.96 -4.54
C ASP A 160 6.26 -5.50 -3.19
N TYR A 161 6.72 -6.70 -2.83
CA TYR A 161 6.42 -7.33 -1.55
C TYR A 161 6.88 -6.50 -0.34
N ASN A 162 7.84 -5.59 -0.54
CA ASN A 162 8.38 -4.75 0.51
C ASN A 162 7.41 -3.69 1.00
N GLN A 163 6.31 -3.44 0.29
CA GLN A 163 5.26 -2.55 0.76
C GLN A 163 4.51 -3.04 2.00
N ASN A 164 4.72 -4.30 2.40
CA ASN A 164 4.23 -4.86 3.66
C ASN A 164 5.21 -4.65 4.84
N ALA A 165 6.37 -4.03 4.61
CA ALA A 165 7.23 -3.60 5.71
C ALA A 165 6.58 -2.42 6.45
N ARG A 166 6.99 -2.20 7.70
CA ARG A 166 6.59 -1.01 8.44
C ARG A 166 7.09 0.26 7.74
N ASP A 167 6.34 1.34 7.86
CA ASP A 167 6.70 2.68 7.37
C ASP A 167 6.82 2.80 5.83
N ARG A 168 5.97 2.06 5.11
CA ARG A 168 5.88 2.09 3.66
C ARG A 168 4.67 2.89 3.20
N THR A 169 4.84 3.63 2.11
CA THR A 169 3.80 4.50 1.58
C THR A 169 3.00 3.76 0.49
N ILE A 170 1.70 3.62 0.73
CA ILE A 170 0.73 3.16 -0.25
C ILE A 170 -0.44 4.13 -0.22
N ALA A 171 -0.73 4.74 -1.37
CA ALA A 171 -1.91 5.59 -1.52
C ALA A 171 -3.18 4.79 -1.19
N GLY A 172 -3.96 5.31 -0.24
CA GLY A 172 -5.21 4.73 0.23
C GLY A 172 -6.24 4.56 -0.88
N ALA A 173 -7.27 3.75 -0.64
CA ALA A 173 -8.42 3.73 -1.53
C ALA A 173 -9.07 5.12 -1.58
N TYR A 174 -9.53 5.55 -2.76
CA TYR A 174 -10.13 6.86 -3.00
C TYR A 174 -9.24 8.09 -2.81
N SER A 175 -7.95 7.90 -2.51
CA SER A 175 -7.00 9.00 -2.43
C SER A 175 -6.74 9.59 -3.82
N VAL A 176 -6.79 10.92 -3.93
CA VAL A 176 -6.36 11.63 -5.13
C VAL A 176 -4.85 11.46 -5.31
N ARG A 177 -4.37 11.47 -6.55
CA ARG A 177 -2.95 11.50 -6.91
C ARG A 177 -2.57 12.88 -7.47
N PRO A 178 -1.35 13.39 -7.21
CA PRO A 178 -0.85 14.65 -7.73
C PRO A 178 -0.39 14.46 -9.20
N THR A 179 -1.31 14.03 -10.05
CA THR A 179 -1.17 14.04 -11.50
C THR A 179 -1.88 15.27 -12.06
N ALA A 180 -1.62 15.62 -13.33
CA ALA A 180 -2.27 16.77 -13.94
C ALA A 180 -3.81 16.60 -14.02
N GLU A 181 -4.27 15.35 -14.07
CA GLU A 181 -5.67 14.97 -14.20
C GLU A 181 -6.34 14.64 -12.86
N ALA A 182 -5.63 14.76 -11.73
CA ALA A 182 -6.13 14.41 -10.39
C ALA A 182 -6.74 12.99 -10.32
N THR A 183 -6.00 11.99 -10.82
CA THR A 183 -6.45 10.59 -10.85
C THR A 183 -6.67 10.01 -9.44
N VAL A 184 -7.42 8.91 -9.36
CA VAL A 184 -7.77 8.17 -8.13
C VAL A 184 -7.39 6.69 -8.26
#